data_AF-A0A0R3WN10-F1
#
_entry.id   AF-A0A0R3WN10-F1
#
_cell.length_a   1.000
_cell.length_b   1.000
_cell.length_c   1.000
_cell.angle_alpha   90.00
_cell.angle_beta   90.00
_cell.angle_gamma   90.00
#
_symmetry.space_group_name_H-M   'P 1'
#
loop_
_entity.id
_entity.type
_entity.pdbx_description
1 polymer ?
#
loop_
_entity_poly.entity_id
_entity_poly.type
_entity_poly.pdbx_seq_one_letter_code
_entity_poly.pdbx_strand_id
1 'polypeptide(L)'
;MSGSPDDSDDEFFDCTEPFRESLPFYAVAVPRSSPGAGFFANITQAKSRLRSVKGSRLKAFDSIQDASDFSACPVLEGTEYSLTIPEGEIVKFPSIRQADLLRLRKYIETNDILAIEKCITDNPMYLLTGYDTPTILQLVFHFNAIHIAAKSGHADVIKLILSYLESSEFWARIYPNADEHTANERRVRVLDLYLNSPETGSLSSPLHLASKFGHVECVRVLASHPVTLLDLRDASGATALDAACTRLLVSESLSLEQKSLRRQIITRALDERVGISAIVFTLF
;
A
#
# COMPACT_ATOMS: atom_id res chain seq x y z
N MET A 1 8.38 36.86 -42.76
CA MET A 1 7.07 37.04 -42.11
C MET A 1 6.31 35.75 -42.37
N SER A 2 6.12 34.83 -41.45
CA SER A 2 5.59 34.94 -40.09
C SER A 2 6.31 34.01 -39.12
N GLY A 3 6.44 34.44 -37.85
CA GLY A 3 7.11 33.71 -36.78
C GLY A 3 6.15 33.10 -35.75
N SER A 4 6.68 32.03 -35.11
CA SER A 4 6.54 31.52 -33.71
C SER A 4 5.14 31.30 -33.09
N PRO A 5 5.00 30.58 -31.93
CA PRO A 5 5.97 29.88 -31.05
C PRO A 5 5.59 28.39 -30.75
N ASP A 6 6.47 27.47 -30.39
CA ASP A 6 7.18 27.21 -29.11
C ASP A 6 6.30 26.64 -27.97
N ASP A 7 6.65 25.44 -27.47
CA ASP A 7 6.55 24.96 -26.07
C ASP A 7 6.68 23.42 -25.97
N SER A 8 7.83 22.95 -25.50
CA SER A 8 7.91 21.81 -24.58
C SER A 8 9.27 21.82 -23.87
N ASP A 9 9.32 22.58 -22.78
CA ASP A 9 10.35 22.47 -21.75
C ASP A 9 10.13 21.16 -20.97
N ASP A 10 10.81 20.09 -21.39
CA ASP A 10 11.03 18.91 -20.54
C ASP A 10 12.12 19.27 -19.52
N GLU A 11 11.68 19.68 -18.31
CA GLU A 11 12.56 19.90 -17.17
C GLU A 11 13.22 18.57 -16.73
N PHE A 12 14.44 18.39 -17.21
CA PHE A 12 15.41 17.41 -16.77
C PHE A 12 15.93 17.80 -15.38
N PHE A 13 15.50 17.10 -14.33
CA PHE A 13 16.09 17.26 -12.99
C PHE A 13 17.11 16.17 -12.69
N ASP A 14 18.37 16.60 -12.72
CA ASP A 14 19.57 15.86 -12.39
C ASP A 14 19.66 15.68 -10.86
N CYS A 15 19.54 14.44 -10.37
CA CYS A 15 19.72 14.13 -8.94
C CYS A 15 21.21 13.84 -8.68
N THR A 16 21.95 14.87 -8.31
CA THR A 16 23.35 14.80 -7.89
C THR A 16 23.48 14.76 -6.36
N GLU A 17 24.10 13.67 -5.87
CA GLU A 17 24.83 13.47 -4.60
C GLU A 17 24.07 13.03 -3.30
N PRO A 18 24.70 12.30 -2.33
CA PRO A 18 25.28 10.94 -2.49
C PRO A 18 25.11 9.96 -1.27
N PHE A 19 25.61 8.73 -1.46
CA PHE A 19 25.99 7.67 -0.50
C PHE A 19 24.94 6.90 0.33
N ARG A 20 24.59 5.69 -0.15
CA ARG A 20 24.38 4.50 0.70
C ARG A 20 25.65 3.66 0.68
N GLU A 21 26.29 3.47 1.83
CA GLU A 21 27.37 2.50 2.03
C GLU A 21 26.79 1.07 2.12
N SER A 22 26.32 0.59 0.99
CA SER A 22 26.30 -0.81 0.54
C SER A 22 25.49 -0.80 -0.74
N LEU A 23 26.19 -0.85 -1.88
CA LEU A 23 25.52 -1.01 -3.16
C LEU A 23 24.92 -2.42 -3.17
N PRO A 24 23.60 -2.57 -3.35
CA PRO A 24 22.99 -3.89 -3.37
C PRO A 24 23.45 -4.67 -4.61
N PHE A 25 23.62 -5.98 -4.45
CA PHE A 25 23.96 -6.90 -5.54
C PHE A 25 22.68 -7.31 -6.27
N TYR A 26 22.68 -7.22 -7.59
CA TYR A 26 21.52 -7.53 -8.43
C TYR A 26 21.69 -8.90 -9.06
N ALA A 27 20.89 -9.89 -8.66
CA ALA A 27 20.90 -11.21 -9.28
C ALA A 27 19.86 -11.29 -10.39
N VAL A 28 20.25 -11.82 -11.55
CA VAL A 28 19.36 -12.15 -12.67
C VAL A 28 19.29 -13.67 -12.76
N ALA A 29 18.13 -14.23 -12.41
CA ALA A 29 17.81 -15.63 -12.60
C ALA A 29 17.18 -15.81 -13.99
N VAL A 30 17.68 -16.79 -14.75
CA VAL A 30 17.20 -17.11 -16.11
C VAL A 30 16.50 -18.47 -16.12
N PRO A 31 15.59 -18.73 -17.09
CA PRO A 31 14.98 -20.05 -17.27
C PRO A 31 16.04 -21.13 -17.53
N ARG A 32 15.77 -22.38 -17.10
CA ARG A 32 16.69 -23.55 -17.16
C ARG A 32 17.39 -23.80 -18.50
N SER A 33 16.82 -23.30 -19.59
CA SER A 33 17.23 -23.48 -20.97
C SER A 33 18.07 -22.33 -21.55
N SER A 34 18.26 -21.23 -20.81
CA SER A 34 18.94 -20.01 -21.30
C SER A 34 20.27 -19.75 -20.61
N PRO A 35 21.39 -19.54 -21.33
CA PRO A 35 22.65 -19.13 -20.74
C PRO A 35 22.59 -17.67 -20.26
N GLY A 36 23.21 -17.37 -19.11
CA GLY A 36 23.40 -15.99 -18.64
C GLY A 36 22.81 -15.65 -17.28
N ALA A 37 22.57 -16.64 -16.42
CA ALA A 37 22.36 -16.40 -14.99
C ALA A 37 23.61 -15.74 -14.39
N GLY A 38 23.43 -14.77 -13.51
CA GLY A 38 24.55 -14.12 -12.82
C GLY A 38 24.10 -12.97 -11.94
N PHE A 39 25.00 -12.52 -11.07
CA PHE A 39 24.80 -11.33 -10.24
C PHE A 39 25.68 -10.17 -10.73
N PHE A 40 25.20 -8.96 -10.53
CA PHE A 40 25.80 -7.72 -11.03
C PHE A 40 25.88 -6.71 -9.89
N ALA A 41 26.99 -5.99 -9.79
CA ALA A 41 27.12 -4.87 -8.85
C ALA A 41 26.37 -3.60 -9.34
N ASN A 42 25.97 -3.58 -10.62
CA ASN A 42 25.34 -2.42 -11.26
C ASN A 42 23.95 -2.77 -11.83
N ILE A 43 22.92 -2.04 -11.38
CA ILE A 43 21.52 -2.24 -11.79
C ILE A 43 21.32 -2.09 -13.30
N THR A 44 22.11 -1.24 -13.96
CA THR A 44 22.01 -0.99 -15.41
C THR A 44 22.45 -2.21 -16.20
N GLN A 45 23.50 -2.90 -15.75
CA GLN A 45 23.96 -4.16 -16.35
C GLN A 45 22.93 -5.28 -16.11
N ALA A 46 22.38 -5.36 -14.89
CA ALA A 46 21.35 -6.33 -14.54
C ALA A 46 20.06 -6.13 -15.36
N LYS A 47 19.60 -4.88 -15.55
CA LYS A 47 18.44 -4.53 -16.39
C LYS A 47 18.67 -4.80 -17.87
N SER A 48 19.89 -4.58 -18.37
CA SER A 48 20.26 -4.94 -19.75
C SER A 48 20.12 -6.45 -19.95
N ARG A 49 20.58 -7.25 -18.97
CA ARG A 49 20.44 -8.71 -19.05
C ARG A 49 19.01 -9.22 -18.88
N LEU A 50 18.24 -8.65 -17.95
CA LEU A 50 16.82 -8.94 -17.78
C LEU A 50 16.04 -8.78 -19.10
N ARG A 51 16.35 -7.74 -19.88
CA ARG A 51 15.70 -7.49 -21.18
C ARG A 51 16.15 -8.46 -22.29
N SER A 52 17.34 -9.02 -22.18
CA SER A 52 17.91 -9.90 -23.21
C SER A 52 17.34 -11.32 -23.21
N VAL A 53 16.80 -11.79 -22.08
CA VAL A 53 16.29 -13.17 -21.92
C VAL A 53 14.86 -13.12 -21.37
N LYS A 54 13.88 -13.46 -22.22
CA LYS A 54 12.46 -13.47 -21.86
C LYS A 54 12.20 -14.47 -20.72
N GLY A 55 11.46 -14.04 -19.70
CA GLY A 55 11.18 -14.86 -18.50
C GLY A 55 12.24 -14.77 -17.40
N SER A 56 13.28 -13.96 -17.57
CA SER A 56 14.26 -13.68 -16.51
C SER A 56 13.67 -12.87 -15.37
N ARG A 57 14.21 -13.03 -14.16
CA ARG A 57 13.79 -12.30 -12.96
C ARG A 57 14.98 -11.60 -12.32
N LEU A 58 14.81 -10.35 -11.92
CA LEU A 58 15.84 -9.53 -11.26
C LEU A 58 15.45 -9.28 -9.80
N LYS A 59 16.37 -9.52 -8.88
CA LYS A 59 16.20 -9.22 -7.46
C LYS A 59 17.48 -8.60 -6.89
N ALA A 60 17.33 -7.62 -6.01
CA ALA A 60 18.43 -6.97 -5.30
C ALA A 60 18.65 -7.64 -3.94
N PHE A 61 19.90 -7.76 -3.52
CA PHE A 61 20.32 -8.39 -2.27
C PHE A 61 21.39 -7.55 -1.58
N ASP A 62 21.38 -7.58 -0.25
CA ASP A 62 22.39 -6.91 0.57
C ASP A 62 23.65 -7.79 0.76
N SER A 63 23.56 -9.08 0.37
CA SER A 63 24.62 -10.09 0.47
C SER A 63 24.96 -10.69 -0.89
N ILE A 64 26.26 -10.84 -1.18
CA ILE A 64 26.77 -11.53 -2.38
C ILE A 64 26.33 -13.00 -2.39
N GLN A 65 26.31 -13.64 -1.22
CA GLN A 65 25.97 -15.04 -1.11
C GLN A 65 24.52 -15.29 -1.53
N ASP A 66 23.59 -14.46 -1.04
CA ASP A 66 22.16 -14.56 -1.37
C ASP A 66 21.90 -14.24 -2.84
N ALA A 67 22.65 -13.28 -3.41
CA ALA A 67 22.60 -12.97 -4.84
C ALA A 67 23.12 -14.13 -5.69
N SER A 68 24.20 -14.79 -5.24
CA SER A 68 24.76 -15.97 -5.90
C SER A 68 23.77 -17.12 -5.89
N ASP A 69 23.21 -17.44 -4.72
CA ASP A 69 22.26 -18.54 -4.54
C ASP A 69 20.98 -18.32 -5.36
N PHE A 70 20.50 -17.07 -5.45
CA PHE A 70 19.35 -16.73 -6.29
C PHE A 70 19.65 -16.81 -7.78
N SER A 71 20.83 -16.38 -8.22
CA SER A 71 21.23 -16.49 -9.63
C SER A 71 21.47 -17.94 -10.07
N ALA A 72 21.91 -18.80 -9.14
CA ALA A 72 22.14 -20.22 -9.37
C ALA A 72 20.85 -21.05 -9.35
N CYS A 73 19.75 -20.53 -8.80
CA CYS A 73 18.45 -21.17 -8.82
C CYS A 73 17.77 -20.95 -10.19
N PRO A 74 17.60 -21.99 -11.02
CA PRO A 74 16.96 -21.81 -12.31
C PRO A 74 15.48 -21.46 -12.14
N VAL A 75 15.02 -20.43 -12.86
CA VAL A 75 13.59 -20.12 -12.89
C VAL A 75 12.88 -21.32 -13.54
N LEU A 76 11.99 -21.98 -12.79
CA LEU A 76 11.10 -23.01 -13.34
C LEU A 76 10.33 -22.38 -14.50
N GLU A 77 10.47 -22.95 -15.70
CA GLU A 77 9.61 -22.62 -16.84
C GLU A 77 8.17 -22.93 -16.41
N GLY A 78 7.38 -21.89 -16.15
CA GLY A 78 5.95 -22.04 -15.85
C GLY A 78 5.62 -22.66 -14.50
N THR A 79 5.93 -21.98 -13.39
CA THR A 79 4.78 -21.60 -12.57
C THR A 79 4.38 -20.22 -13.04
N GLU A 80 3.55 -20.20 -14.08
CA GLU A 80 2.46 -19.24 -14.07
C GLU A 80 1.91 -19.31 -12.65
N TYR A 81 2.09 -18.25 -11.87
CA TYR A 81 1.00 -17.88 -11.01
C TYR A 81 -0.08 -17.48 -12.00
N SER A 82 -0.76 -18.48 -12.56
CA SER A 82 -2.09 -18.28 -13.03
C SER A 82 -2.79 -17.84 -11.75
N LEU A 83 -3.01 -16.53 -11.66
CA LEU A 83 -4.21 -16.02 -11.04
C LEU A 83 -5.32 -16.76 -11.78
N THR A 84 -5.60 -17.98 -11.32
CA THR A 84 -6.75 -18.75 -11.76
C THR A 84 -7.89 -18.00 -11.13
N ILE A 85 -8.30 -16.92 -11.80
CA ILE A 85 -9.70 -16.51 -11.79
C ILE A 85 -10.41 -17.82 -12.13
N PRO A 86 -11.21 -18.39 -11.22
CA PRO A 86 -11.94 -19.60 -11.52
C PRO A 86 -12.63 -19.40 -12.87
N GLU A 87 -12.35 -20.26 -13.85
CA GLU A 87 -13.00 -20.22 -15.16
C GLU A 87 -14.51 -20.21 -14.92
N GLY A 88 -15.13 -19.03 -15.08
CA GLY A 88 -16.55 -18.82 -14.81
C GLY A 88 -16.93 -17.57 -13.99
N GLU A 89 -16.00 -16.90 -13.30
CA GLU A 89 -16.31 -15.62 -12.65
C GLU A 89 -16.34 -14.47 -13.67
N ILE A 90 -17.53 -14.20 -14.21
CA ILE A 90 -17.79 -13.02 -15.04
C ILE A 90 -17.58 -11.78 -14.16
N VAL A 91 -16.58 -10.97 -14.47
CA VAL A 91 -16.37 -9.67 -13.81
C VAL A 91 -17.54 -8.75 -14.16
N LYS A 92 -18.54 -8.70 -13.28
CA LYS A 92 -19.80 -7.97 -13.47
C LYS A 92 -19.60 -6.44 -13.54
N PHE A 93 -18.49 -5.95 -13.02
CA PHE A 93 -18.22 -4.52 -12.89
C PHE A 93 -17.01 -4.10 -13.71
N PRO A 94 -17.13 -3.10 -14.60
CA PRO A 94 -16.00 -2.61 -15.37
C PRO A 94 -14.99 -1.89 -14.48
N SER A 95 -13.73 -1.92 -14.89
CA SER A 95 -12.65 -1.15 -14.27
C SER A 95 -12.97 0.35 -14.30
N ILE A 96 -12.62 1.04 -13.21
CA ILE A 96 -12.85 2.48 -13.07
C ILE A 96 -11.81 3.27 -13.88
N ARG A 97 -12.25 4.32 -14.57
CA ARG A 97 -11.35 5.21 -15.33
C ARG A 97 -10.52 6.07 -14.38
N GLN A 98 -9.31 6.41 -14.78
CA GLN A 98 -8.41 7.23 -13.97
C GLN A 98 -9.03 8.57 -13.53
N ALA A 99 -9.77 9.25 -14.41
CA ALA A 99 -10.44 10.51 -14.07
C ALA A 99 -11.49 10.35 -12.95
N ASP A 100 -12.15 9.20 -12.90
CA ASP A 100 -13.17 8.90 -11.88
C ASP A 100 -12.49 8.56 -10.53
N LEU A 101 -11.35 7.84 -10.55
CA LEU A 101 -10.52 7.60 -9.36
C LEU A 101 -9.96 8.90 -8.77
N LEU A 102 -9.55 9.85 -9.61
CA LEU A 102 -9.12 11.18 -9.17
C LEU A 102 -10.26 11.96 -8.49
N ARG A 103 -11.51 11.79 -8.96
CA ARG A 103 -12.68 12.38 -8.28
C ARG A 103 -12.94 11.73 -6.93
N LEU A 104 -12.89 10.39 -6.84
CA LEU A 104 -13.02 9.68 -5.57
C LEU A 104 -11.96 10.17 -4.57
N ARG A 105 -10.71 10.28 -5.00
CA ARG A 105 -9.63 10.84 -4.17
C ARG A 105 -10.00 12.23 -3.63
N LYS A 106 -10.50 13.12 -4.49
CA LYS A 106 -10.91 14.46 -4.07
C LYS A 106 -12.04 14.41 -3.04
N TYR A 107 -13.05 13.55 -3.24
CA TYR A 107 -14.13 13.37 -2.27
C TYR A 107 -13.62 12.89 -0.91
N ILE A 108 -12.66 11.96 -0.90
CA ILE A 108 -11.99 11.51 0.33
C ILE A 108 -11.26 12.68 0.98
N GLU A 109 -10.46 13.45 0.23
CA GLU A 109 -9.71 14.60 0.77
C GLU A 109 -10.64 15.68 1.35
N THR A 110 -11.83 15.88 0.78
CA THR A 110 -12.83 16.85 1.26
C THR A 110 -13.85 16.28 2.25
N ASN A 111 -13.74 15.01 2.66
CA ASN A 111 -14.69 14.31 3.52
C ASN A 111 -16.15 14.31 2.98
N ASP A 112 -16.33 14.19 1.67
CA ASP A 112 -17.65 14.12 1.05
C ASP A 112 -18.19 12.67 1.09
N ILE A 113 -18.71 12.29 2.25
CA ILE A 113 -19.22 10.94 2.56
C ILE A 113 -20.28 10.48 1.55
N LEU A 114 -21.21 11.37 1.17
CA LEU A 114 -22.32 11.02 0.28
C LEU A 114 -21.83 10.72 -1.14
N ALA A 115 -20.87 11.51 -1.65
CA ALA A 115 -20.29 11.25 -2.96
C ALA A 115 -19.48 9.95 -2.96
N ILE A 116 -18.73 9.66 -1.89
CA ILE A 116 -17.98 8.41 -1.74
C ILE A 116 -18.93 7.21 -1.73
N GLU A 117 -19.97 7.25 -0.89
CA GLU A 117 -20.98 6.20 -0.79
C GLU A 117 -21.66 5.93 -2.13
N LYS A 118 -22.02 7.00 -2.85
CA LYS A 118 -22.59 6.91 -4.20
C LYS A 118 -21.63 6.22 -5.17
N CYS A 119 -20.36 6.61 -5.20
CA CYS A 119 -19.36 5.98 -6.07
C CYS A 119 -19.26 4.47 -5.80
N ILE A 120 -19.11 4.06 -4.53
CA ILE A 120 -18.96 2.66 -4.14
C ILE A 120 -20.24 1.86 -4.44
N THR A 121 -21.41 2.47 -4.19
CA THR A 121 -22.71 1.86 -4.49
C THR A 121 -22.93 1.72 -5.99
N ASP A 122 -22.50 2.67 -6.82
CA ASP A 122 -22.61 2.56 -8.27
C ASP A 122 -21.68 1.47 -8.81
N ASN A 123 -20.43 1.41 -8.35
CA ASN A 123 -19.46 0.38 -8.75
C ASN A 123 -18.50 -0.02 -7.61
N PRO A 124 -18.50 -1.28 -7.15
CA PRO A 124 -17.61 -1.73 -6.07
C PRO A 124 -16.11 -1.67 -6.44
N MET A 125 -15.76 -1.60 -7.75
CA MET A 125 -14.37 -1.50 -8.21
C MET A 125 -13.69 -0.17 -7.86
N TYR A 126 -14.42 0.79 -7.28
CA TYR A 126 -13.82 1.96 -6.64
C TYR A 126 -12.96 1.58 -5.41
N LEU A 127 -13.27 0.47 -4.74
CA LEU A 127 -12.47 -0.05 -3.63
C LEU A 127 -11.58 -1.23 -4.05
N LEU A 128 -12.01 -2.02 -5.04
CA LEU A 128 -11.35 -3.26 -5.42
C LEU A 128 -10.89 -3.26 -6.88
N THR A 129 -9.79 -3.94 -7.14
CA THR A 129 -9.43 -4.35 -8.49
C THR A 129 -9.96 -5.76 -8.77
N GLY A 130 -9.98 -6.17 -10.04
CA GLY A 130 -10.37 -7.54 -10.44
C GLY A 130 -9.42 -8.66 -9.97
N TYR A 131 -8.41 -8.33 -9.15
CA TYR A 131 -7.44 -9.26 -8.60
C TYR A 131 -7.49 -9.33 -7.06
N ASP A 132 -8.60 -8.93 -6.45
CA ASP A 132 -8.77 -8.89 -4.99
C ASP A 132 -7.67 -8.05 -4.29
N THR A 133 -7.39 -6.87 -4.84
CA THR A 133 -6.47 -5.89 -4.25
C THR A 133 -7.12 -4.52 -4.12
N PRO A 134 -6.69 -3.69 -3.15
CA PRO A 134 -7.19 -2.32 -3.01
C PRO A 134 -6.93 -1.49 -4.26
N THR A 135 -7.93 -0.70 -4.66
CA THR A 135 -7.74 0.30 -5.72
C THR A 135 -6.80 1.41 -5.24
N ILE A 136 -5.74 1.63 -6.01
CA ILE A 136 -4.73 2.66 -5.72
C ILE A 136 -5.19 4.00 -6.31
N LEU A 137 -5.31 5.02 -5.45
CA LEU A 137 -5.79 6.35 -5.79
C LEU A 137 -4.66 7.37 -5.99
N GLN A 138 -3.46 7.10 -5.47
CA GLN A 138 -2.28 7.91 -5.71
C GLN A 138 -1.08 7.03 -6.09
N LEU A 139 -0.80 6.94 -7.39
CA LEU A 139 0.20 6.03 -7.96
C LEU A 139 1.63 6.29 -7.50
N VAL A 140 2.01 7.54 -7.21
CA VAL A 140 3.39 7.86 -6.81
C VAL A 140 3.77 7.21 -5.48
N PHE A 141 2.86 7.25 -4.50
CA PHE A 141 3.07 6.69 -3.17
C PHE A 141 2.32 5.38 -2.95
N HIS A 142 1.61 4.86 -3.96
CA HIS A 142 0.73 3.69 -3.83
C HIS A 142 -0.32 3.84 -2.71
N PHE A 143 -0.94 5.02 -2.57
CA PHE A 143 -1.99 5.18 -1.56
C PHE A 143 -3.28 4.50 -2.00
N ASN A 144 -3.77 3.58 -1.16
CA ASN A 144 -5.17 3.19 -1.16
C ASN A 144 -6.06 4.28 -0.52
N ALA A 145 -7.38 4.08 -0.52
CA ALA A 145 -8.33 5.04 0.03
C ALA A 145 -8.12 5.35 1.53
N ILE A 146 -7.77 4.35 2.35
CA ILE A 146 -7.54 4.52 3.79
C ILE A 146 -6.26 5.30 4.07
N HIS A 147 -5.19 5.16 3.27
CA HIS A 147 -4.00 6.00 3.40
C HIS A 147 -4.34 7.50 3.24
N ILE A 148 -5.16 7.83 2.23
CA ILE A 148 -5.58 9.22 1.98
C ILE A 148 -6.46 9.73 3.12
N ALA A 149 -7.45 8.95 3.55
CA ALA A 149 -8.33 9.31 4.66
C ALA A 149 -7.54 9.51 5.96
N ALA A 150 -6.62 8.59 6.28
CA ALA A 150 -5.76 8.65 7.45
C ALA A 150 -4.81 9.84 7.42
N LYS A 151 -4.22 10.17 6.26
CA LYS A 151 -3.40 11.37 6.08
C LYS A 151 -4.21 12.66 6.26
N SER A 152 -5.44 12.68 5.76
CA SER A 152 -6.33 13.86 5.81
C SER A 152 -7.11 14.00 7.13
N GLY A 153 -7.13 12.97 7.98
CA GLY A 153 -7.77 13.00 9.30
C GLY A 153 -9.26 12.63 9.29
N HIS A 154 -9.74 11.99 8.23
CA HIS A 154 -11.17 11.73 8.02
C HIS A 154 -11.54 10.33 8.53
N ALA A 155 -11.74 10.21 9.84
CA ALA A 155 -12.08 8.93 10.49
C ALA A 155 -13.41 8.35 9.99
N ASP A 156 -14.37 9.20 9.60
CA ASP A 156 -15.67 8.77 9.10
C ASP A 156 -15.56 8.08 7.74
N VAL A 157 -14.65 8.55 6.88
CA VAL A 157 -14.34 7.86 5.60
C VAL A 157 -13.71 6.49 5.87
N ILE A 158 -12.81 6.39 6.85
CA ILE A 158 -12.21 5.10 7.23
C ILE A 158 -13.29 4.12 7.67
N LYS A 159 -14.19 4.56 8.56
CA LYS A 159 -15.33 3.73 9.03
C LYS A 159 -16.24 3.30 7.88
N LEU A 160 -16.56 4.21 6.95
CA LEU A 160 -17.38 3.91 5.78
C LEU A 160 -16.73 2.85 4.88
N ILE A 161 -15.44 3.00 4.57
CA ILE A 161 -14.72 2.04 3.74
C ILE A 161 -14.70 0.68 4.43
N LEU A 162 -14.38 0.63 5.72
CA LEU A 162 -14.37 -0.62 6.49
C LEU A 162 -15.76 -1.27 6.54
N SER A 163 -16.85 -0.50 6.69
CA SER A 163 -18.20 -1.07 6.71
C SER A 163 -18.57 -1.76 5.39
N TYR A 164 -18.10 -1.24 4.25
CA TYR A 164 -18.27 -1.92 2.96
C TYR A 164 -17.41 -3.18 2.86
N LEU A 165 -16.14 -3.11 3.27
CA LEU A 165 -15.22 -4.24 3.22
C LEU A 165 -15.62 -5.36 4.19
N GLU A 166 -16.29 -5.06 5.29
CA GLU A 166 -16.81 -6.05 6.25
C GLU A 166 -18.16 -6.66 5.81
N SER A 167 -18.94 -5.93 5.01
CA SER A 167 -20.29 -6.32 4.60
C SER A 167 -20.32 -7.53 3.66
N SER A 168 -21.00 -8.60 4.07
CA SER A 168 -21.23 -9.78 3.23
C SER A 168 -22.02 -9.45 1.95
N GLU A 169 -22.93 -8.47 2.00
CA GLU A 169 -23.72 -8.05 0.84
C GLU A 169 -22.85 -7.39 -0.24
N PHE A 170 -21.83 -6.63 0.17
CA PHE A 170 -20.87 -6.03 -0.75
C PHE A 170 -20.09 -7.09 -1.53
N TRP A 171 -19.58 -8.12 -0.83
CA TRP A 171 -18.85 -9.23 -1.46
C TRP A 171 -19.75 -10.10 -2.33
N ALA A 172 -20.97 -10.42 -1.86
CA ALA A 172 -21.95 -11.18 -2.64
C ALA A 172 -22.35 -10.45 -3.93
N ARG A 173 -22.31 -9.11 -3.94
CA ARG A 173 -22.58 -8.33 -5.15
C ARG A 173 -21.49 -8.48 -6.21
N ILE A 174 -20.22 -8.57 -5.79
CA ILE A 174 -19.05 -8.73 -6.69
C ILE A 174 -18.93 -10.18 -7.14
N TYR A 175 -19.05 -11.11 -6.19
CA TYR A 175 -18.87 -12.54 -6.39
C TYR A 175 -20.14 -13.31 -5.96
N PRO A 176 -21.23 -13.25 -6.75
CA PRO A 176 -22.52 -13.81 -6.36
C PRO A 176 -22.53 -15.34 -6.26
N ASN A 177 -21.56 -16.01 -6.87
CA ASN A 177 -21.45 -17.47 -6.89
C ASN A 177 -20.32 -18.00 -5.99
N ALA A 178 -19.59 -17.12 -5.29
CA ALA A 178 -18.53 -17.55 -4.38
C ALA A 178 -19.17 -18.18 -3.13
N ASP A 179 -18.57 -19.28 -2.66
CA ASP A 179 -18.94 -19.86 -1.37
C ASP A 179 -18.47 -18.97 -0.21
N GLU A 180 -19.06 -19.18 0.97
CA GLU A 180 -18.80 -18.36 2.16
C GLU A 180 -17.32 -18.39 2.59
N HIS A 181 -16.65 -19.53 2.44
CA HIS A 181 -15.25 -19.67 2.83
C HIS A 181 -14.35 -18.83 1.91
N THR A 182 -14.48 -18.99 0.58
CA THR A 182 -13.74 -18.20 -0.41
C THR A 182 -14.02 -16.70 -0.26
N ALA A 183 -15.28 -16.31 -0.05
CA ALA A 183 -15.65 -14.92 0.17
C ALA A 183 -14.99 -14.34 1.43
N ASN A 184 -14.94 -15.12 2.51
CA ASN A 184 -14.28 -14.72 3.75
C ASN A 184 -12.76 -14.59 3.57
N GLU A 185 -12.10 -15.51 2.86
CA GLU A 185 -10.67 -15.42 2.57
C GLU A 185 -10.32 -14.16 1.77
N ARG A 186 -11.10 -13.86 0.72
CA ARG A 186 -10.97 -12.62 -0.07
C ARG A 186 -11.13 -11.39 0.80
N ARG A 187 -12.15 -11.38 1.66
CA ARG A 187 -12.41 -10.28 2.59
C ARG A 187 -11.26 -10.03 3.54
N VAL A 188 -10.77 -11.07 4.23
CA VAL A 188 -9.65 -10.96 5.17
C VAL A 188 -8.39 -10.47 4.47
N ARG A 189 -8.09 -11.03 3.29
CA ARG A 189 -6.93 -10.61 2.47
C ARG A 189 -7.01 -9.14 2.09
N VAL A 190 -8.16 -8.67 1.62
CA VAL A 190 -8.32 -7.27 1.20
C VAL A 190 -8.28 -6.32 2.38
N LEU A 191 -8.88 -6.69 3.52
CA LEU A 191 -8.78 -5.90 4.76
C LEU A 191 -7.34 -5.75 5.22
N ASP A 192 -6.56 -6.84 5.20
CA ASP A 192 -5.12 -6.81 5.50
C ASP A 192 -4.38 -5.84 4.55
N LEU A 193 -4.61 -5.96 3.23
CA LEU A 193 -3.99 -5.05 2.26
C LEU A 193 -4.39 -3.59 2.48
N TYR A 194 -5.64 -3.32 2.86
CA TYR A 194 -6.10 -1.96 3.12
C TYR A 194 -5.47 -1.33 4.36
N LEU A 195 -5.29 -2.12 5.43
CA LEU A 195 -4.88 -1.66 6.76
C LEU A 195 -3.36 -1.71 6.98
N ASN A 196 -2.66 -2.65 6.33
CA ASN A 196 -1.27 -2.98 6.65
C ASN A 196 -0.29 -2.78 5.48
N SER A 197 -0.76 -2.66 4.23
CA SER A 197 0.16 -2.42 3.11
C SER A 197 0.87 -1.08 3.28
N PRO A 198 2.21 -1.03 3.20
CA PRO A 198 2.96 0.21 3.27
C PRO A 198 2.87 0.98 1.95
N GLU A 199 2.91 2.30 2.04
CA GLU A 199 3.13 3.18 0.88
C GLU A 199 4.58 3.12 0.38
N THR A 200 4.82 3.42 -0.90
CA THR A 200 6.12 3.13 -1.56
C THR A 200 7.27 4.08 -1.23
N GLY A 201 7.02 5.25 -0.64
CA GLY A 201 8.03 6.27 -0.34
C GLY A 201 8.75 6.07 0.99
N SER A 202 8.01 6.15 2.09
CA SER A 202 8.50 6.01 3.47
C SER A 202 8.05 4.72 4.16
N LEU A 203 7.44 3.78 3.42
CA LEU A 203 6.90 2.53 3.96
C LEU A 203 5.90 2.72 5.10
N SER A 204 5.23 3.88 5.14
CA SER A 204 4.21 4.18 6.15
C SER A 204 2.91 3.44 5.86
N SER A 205 2.40 2.68 6.83
CA SER A 205 1.03 2.16 6.79
C SER A 205 0.00 3.29 7.02
N PRO A 206 -1.30 3.07 6.79
CA PRO A 206 -2.32 4.06 7.13
C PRO A 206 -2.30 4.48 8.61
N LEU A 207 -2.01 3.54 9.52
CA LEU A 207 -1.87 3.84 10.95
C LEU A 207 -0.68 4.76 11.23
N HIS A 208 0.45 4.56 10.55
CA HIS A 208 1.59 5.49 10.63
C HIS A 208 1.18 6.90 10.19
N LEU A 209 0.47 7.03 9.08
CA LEU A 209 0.01 8.33 8.59
C LEU A 209 -0.93 9.01 9.61
N ALA A 210 -1.94 8.30 10.12
CA ALA A 210 -2.84 8.84 11.14
C ALA A 210 -2.09 9.33 12.39
N SER A 211 -1.18 8.51 12.92
CA SER A 211 -0.37 8.86 14.10
C SER A 211 0.58 10.03 13.81
N LYS A 212 1.27 10.00 12.67
CA LYS A 212 2.24 11.02 12.24
C LYS A 212 1.65 12.42 12.16
N PHE A 213 0.43 12.52 11.64
CA PHE A 213 -0.32 13.77 11.54
C PHE A 213 -1.15 14.07 12.81
N GLY A 214 -1.18 13.17 13.78
CA GLY A 214 -1.83 13.39 15.08
C GLY A 214 -3.37 13.32 15.02
N HIS A 215 -3.91 12.52 14.09
CA HIS A 215 -5.35 12.34 13.88
C HIS A 215 -5.90 11.26 14.82
N VAL A 216 -6.19 11.66 16.05
CA VAL A 216 -6.61 10.77 17.16
C VAL A 216 -7.74 9.82 16.76
N GLU A 217 -8.81 10.31 16.15
CA GLU A 217 -9.96 9.48 15.80
C GLU A 217 -9.64 8.45 14.71
N CYS A 218 -8.79 8.81 13.74
CA CYS A 218 -8.31 7.84 12.75
C CYS A 218 -7.47 6.74 13.42
N VAL A 219 -6.58 7.12 14.35
CA VAL A 219 -5.79 6.16 15.14
C VAL A 219 -6.70 5.22 15.91
N ARG A 220 -7.73 5.74 16.61
CA ARG A 220 -8.68 4.92 17.36
C ARG A 220 -9.38 3.90 16.48
N VAL A 221 -9.94 4.32 15.34
CA VAL A 221 -10.63 3.43 14.40
C VAL A 221 -9.68 2.35 13.88
N LEU A 222 -8.54 2.75 13.33
CA LEU A 222 -7.57 1.82 12.76
C LEU A 222 -7.01 0.86 13.81
N ALA A 223 -6.59 1.36 14.97
CA ALA A 223 -6.03 0.54 16.04
C ALA A 223 -7.05 -0.40 16.68
N SER A 224 -8.34 -0.05 16.68
CA SER A 224 -9.39 -0.93 17.21
C SER A 224 -9.70 -2.12 16.31
N HIS A 225 -9.37 -2.03 15.01
CA HIS A 225 -9.71 -3.08 14.06
C HIS A 225 -8.76 -4.29 14.20
N PRO A 226 -9.26 -5.53 14.35
CA PRO A 226 -8.48 -6.70 14.74
C PRO A 226 -7.35 -7.04 13.76
N VAL A 227 -7.56 -6.80 12.46
CA VAL A 227 -6.58 -7.10 11.40
C VAL A 227 -5.41 -6.10 11.37
N THR A 228 -5.55 -4.92 11.98
CA THR A 228 -4.49 -3.90 11.94
C THR A 228 -3.30 -4.33 12.78
N LEU A 229 -2.10 -4.30 12.18
CA LEU A 229 -0.84 -4.56 12.85
C LEU A 229 -0.27 -3.26 13.45
N LEU A 230 -0.01 -3.26 14.75
CA LEU A 230 0.46 -2.06 15.47
C LEU A 230 1.99 -1.90 15.50
N ASP A 231 2.70 -3.00 15.28
CA ASP A 231 4.15 -3.15 15.39
C ASP A 231 4.89 -3.03 14.05
N LEU A 232 4.15 -2.76 12.96
CA LEU A 232 4.74 -2.44 11.66
C LEU A 232 5.73 -1.30 11.80
N ARG A 233 6.83 -1.39 11.07
CA ARG A 233 7.89 -0.38 11.03
C ARG A 233 7.96 0.27 9.66
N ASP A 234 8.06 1.59 9.65
CA ASP A 234 8.29 2.37 8.44
C ASP A 234 9.75 2.32 7.97
N ALA A 235 10.10 3.08 6.93
CA ALA A 235 11.44 3.09 6.35
C ALA A 235 12.53 3.63 7.30
N SER A 236 12.13 4.31 8.38
CA SER A 236 13.04 4.76 9.44
C SER A 236 13.17 3.75 10.59
N GLY A 237 12.46 2.62 10.50
CA GLY A 237 12.37 1.63 11.57
C GLY A 237 11.42 2.03 12.70
N ALA A 238 10.65 3.10 12.54
CA ALA A 238 9.73 3.63 13.54
C ALA A 238 8.36 2.95 13.44
N THR A 239 7.74 2.67 14.58
CA THR A 239 6.34 2.24 14.65
C THR A 239 5.37 3.42 14.53
N ALA A 240 4.07 3.14 14.38
CA ALA A 240 3.06 4.20 14.40
C ALA A 240 3.04 4.98 15.74
N LEU A 241 3.40 4.33 16.85
CA LEU A 241 3.55 4.97 18.15
C LEU A 241 4.75 5.94 18.15
N ASP A 242 5.90 5.50 17.63
CA ASP A 242 7.12 6.32 17.54
C ASP A 242 6.91 7.54 16.63
N ALA A 243 6.14 7.36 15.56
CA ALA A 243 5.82 8.42 14.61
C ALA A 243 4.83 9.46 15.16
N ALA A 244 4.20 9.24 16.32
CA ALA A 244 3.08 10.04 16.82
C ALA A 244 3.37 11.55 16.85
N CYS A 245 2.53 12.32 16.17
CA CYS A 245 2.58 13.79 16.05
C CYS A 245 3.89 14.36 15.48
N THR A 246 4.80 13.56 14.90
CA THR A 246 6.08 14.07 14.36
C THR A 246 5.90 15.14 13.28
N ARG A 247 4.86 15.05 12.43
CA ARG A 247 4.50 16.10 11.46
C ARG A 247 3.61 17.19 12.06
N LEU A 248 2.81 16.87 13.08
CA LEU A 248 1.96 17.85 13.76
C LEU A 248 2.79 18.85 14.57
N LEU A 249 3.92 18.43 15.14
CA LEU A 249 4.82 19.29 15.92
C LEU A 249 5.38 20.46 15.09
N VAL A 250 5.60 20.23 13.79
CA VAL A 250 6.09 21.23 12.83
C VAL A 250 4.98 22.22 12.41
N SER A 251 3.71 21.86 12.54
CA SER A 251 2.60 22.74 12.16
C SER A 251 2.37 23.86 13.19
N GLU A 252 2.38 25.12 12.78
CA GLU A 252 2.11 26.28 13.67
C GLU A 252 0.63 26.39 14.11
N SER A 253 -0.25 25.54 13.58
CA SER A 253 -1.70 25.62 13.78
C SER A 253 -2.20 25.31 15.20
N LEU A 254 -1.37 24.69 16.06
CA LEU A 254 -1.76 24.26 17.40
C LEU A 254 -0.72 24.66 18.44
N SER A 255 -1.19 24.95 19.65
CA SER A 255 -0.33 25.16 20.81
C SER A 255 0.47 23.89 21.16
N LEU A 256 1.61 24.07 21.82
CA LEU A 256 2.45 22.96 22.27
C LEU A 256 1.71 22.03 23.22
N GLU A 257 0.84 22.58 24.08
CA GLU A 257 -0.01 21.82 25.00
C GLU A 257 -0.99 20.90 24.24
N GLN A 258 -1.69 21.43 23.24
CA GLN A 258 -2.60 20.64 22.41
C GLN A 258 -1.86 19.53 21.64
N LYS A 259 -0.65 19.81 21.15
CA LYS A 259 0.20 18.81 20.48
C LYS A 259 0.64 17.70 21.44
N SER A 260 1.05 18.07 22.66
CA SER A 260 1.43 17.13 23.72
C SER A 260 0.24 16.25 24.13
N LEU A 261 -0.93 16.86 24.35
CA LEU A 261 -2.15 16.14 24.70
C LEU A 261 -2.55 15.13 23.62
N ARG A 262 -2.51 15.54 22.34
CA ARG A 262 -2.80 14.61 21.22
C ARG A 262 -1.84 13.43 21.18
N ARG A 263 -0.55 13.68 21.37
CA ARG A 263 0.45 12.61 21.46
C ARG A 263 0.12 11.65 22.60
N GLN A 264 -0.20 12.17 23.79
CA GLN A 264 -0.55 11.35 24.95
C GLN A 264 -1.80 10.49 24.69
N ILE A 265 -2.82 11.03 24.03
CA ILE A 265 -4.03 10.28 23.68
C ILE A 265 -3.72 9.17 22.67
N ILE A 266 -2.89 9.44 21.66
CA ILE A 266 -2.47 8.45 20.67
C ILE A 266 -1.66 7.34 21.34
N THR A 267 -0.71 7.69 22.19
CA THR A 267 0.08 6.72 22.95
C THR A 267 -0.82 5.80 23.75
N ARG A 268 -1.75 6.37 24.52
CA ARG A 268 -2.71 5.59 25.30
C ARG A 268 -3.58 4.67 24.43
N ALA A 269 -4.09 5.17 23.30
CA ALA A 269 -4.94 4.38 22.40
C ALA A 269 -4.19 3.18 21.78
N LEU A 270 -2.90 3.33 21.50
CA LEU A 270 -2.06 2.25 20.96
C LEU A 270 -1.64 1.27 22.07
N ASP A 271 -1.23 1.77 23.25
CA ASP A 271 -0.79 0.95 24.38
C ASP A 271 -1.92 0.07 24.95
N GLU A 272 -3.14 0.61 25.10
CA GLU A 272 -4.30 -0.14 25.60
C GLU A 272 -4.56 -1.41 24.77
N ARG A 273 -4.36 -1.34 23.45
CA ARG A 273 -4.58 -2.49 22.57
C ARG A 273 -3.40 -3.46 22.53
N VAL A 274 -2.15 -2.98 22.67
CA VAL A 274 -0.98 -3.85 22.85
C VAL A 274 -1.12 -4.67 24.13
N GLY A 275 -1.56 -4.04 25.23
CA GLY A 275 -1.82 -4.72 26.50
C GLY A 275 -2.91 -5.80 26.41
N ILE A 276 -4.02 -5.52 25.70
CA ILE A 276 -5.09 -6.49 25.48
C ILE A 276 -4.60 -7.67 24.60
N SER A 277 -3.86 -7.39 23.53
CA SER A 277 -3.29 -8.43 22.66
C SER A 277 -2.32 -9.34 23.42
N ALA A 278 -1.46 -8.77 24.29
CA ALA A 278 -0.53 -9.53 25.11
C ALA A 278 -1.24 -10.45 26.11
N ILE A 279 -2.36 -10.01 26.71
CA ILE A 279 -3.17 -10.81 27.64
C ILE A 279 -3.88 -11.96 26.92
N VAL A 280 -4.41 -11.71 25.72
CA VAL A 280 -5.08 -12.76 24.92
C VAL A 280 -4.07 -13.83 24.49
N PHE A 281 -2.84 -13.46 24.12
CA PHE A 281 -1.78 -14.42 23.79
C PHE A 281 -1.20 -15.19 24.99
N THR A 282 -1.44 -14.76 26.24
CA THR A 282 -1.00 -15.52 27.43
C THR A 282 -2.05 -16.51 27.95
N LEU A 283 -3.27 -16.49 27.40
CA LEU A 283 -4.40 -17.32 27.82
C LEU A 283 -4.74 -18.46 26.84
N PHE A 284 -3.90 -18.68 25.82
CA PHE A 284 -3.93 -19.83 24.90
C PHE A 284 -2.54 -20.47 24.83
#